data_AF-A0A2U1LU72-F1
#
_entry.id   AF-A0A2U1LU72-F1
#
_cell.length_a   1.000
_cell.length_b   1.000
_cell.length_c   1.000
_cell.angle_alpha   90.00
_cell.angle_beta   90.00
_cell.angle_gamma   90.00
#
_symmetry.space_group_name_H-M   'P 1'
#
loop_
_entity.id
_entity.type
_entity.pdbx_description
1 polymer ?
#
loop_
_entity_poly.entity_id
_entity_poly.type
_entity_poly.pdbx_seq_one_letter_code
_entity_poly.pdbx_strand_id
1 'polypeptide(L)'
;MLHISVLFVSSMASPFYFLILVSIFTLNYFAISLFALKVHVGGNTGLSLAKECSNKCESSFCKVPPLLRYGKYCGILYSGCPGEKPCDELDACCMKHDACISANNNNYLSEVCNQGLLSCVERFKKAGSKTFKGNTCDANDVTNTISLVMNAAVLAGRYIHKPSN
;
A
#
# COMPACT_ATOMS: atom_id res chain seq x y z
N MET A 1 -24.99 41.67 -2.09
CA MET A 1 -25.53 42.11 -0.80
C MET A 1 -25.51 40.94 0.16
N LEU A 2 -24.56 40.90 1.08
CA LEU A 2 -24.79 40.37 2.42
C LEU A 2 -23.78 41.08 3.33
N HIS A 3 -24.29 42.05 4.07
CA HIS A 3 -23.56 42.79 5.09
C HIS A 3 -23.31 41.85 6.27
N ILE A 4 -22.06 41.63 6.65
CA ILE A 4 -21.74 41.13 7.99
C ILE A 4 -20.96 42.24 8.68
N SER A 5 -21.70 42.97 9.50
CA SER A 5 -21.25 44.05 10.35
C SER A 5 -20.26 43.49 11.39
N VAL A 6 -19.00 43.89 11.28
CA VAL A 6 -18.01 43.68 12.33
C VAL A 6 -18.33 44.69 13.44
N LEU A 7 -19.11 44.27 14.43
CA LEU A 7 -19.30 45.06 15.64
C LEU A 7 -18.07 44.87 16.53
N PHE A 8 -17.17 45.85 16.42
CA PHE A 8 -16.24 46.22 17.48
C PHE A 8 -17.06 46.56 18.74
N VAL A 9 -16.90 45.79 19.81
CA VAL A 9 -17.18 46.26 21.17
C VAL A 9 -15.90 46.11 21.99
N SER A 10 -15.55 47.24 22.57
CA SER A 10 -14.33 47.59 23.26
C SER A 10 -14.16 46.91 24.63
N SER A 11 -12.88 46.74 24.97
CA SER A 11 -12.30 46.76 26.32
C SER A 11 -12.27 45.46 27.13
N MET A 12 -11.08 45.24 27.72
CA MET A 12 -10.67 44.18 28.64
C MET A 12 -10.25 42.85 27.98
N ALA A 13 -8.95 42.76 27.65
CA ALA A 13 -8.25 41.52 27.38
C ALA A 13 -8.27 40.63 28.64
N SER A 14 -9.36 39.88 28.80
CA SER A 14 -9.45 38.83 29.81
C SER A 14 -8.75 37.57 29.28
N PRO A 15 -7.83 36.95 30.04
CA PRO A 15 -7.13 35.73 29.61
C PRO A 15 -8.10 34.60 29.26
N PHE A 16 -9.32 34.64 29.81
CA PHE A 16 -10.39 33.71 29.50
C PHE A 16 -10.87 33.78 28.04
N TYR A 17 -10.91 34.97 27.42
CA TYR A 17 -11.35 35.09 26.02
C TYR A 17 -10.30 34.52 25.06
N PHE A 18 -9.02 34.74 25.36
CA PHE A 18 -7.92 34.13 24.61
C PHE A 18 -7.92 32.60 24.71
N LEU A 19 -8.17 32.05 25.92
CA LEU A 19 -8.29 30.60 26.12
C LEU A 19 -9.51 30.01 25.39
N ILE A 20 -10.64 30.73 25.33
CA ILE A 20 -11.83 30.31 24.58
C ILE A 20 -11.54 30.32 23.07
N LEU A 21 -10.87 31.34 22.54
CA LEU A 21 -10.50 31.38 21.12
C LEU A 21 -9.53 30.24 20.77
N VAL A 22 -8.47 30.05 21.56
CA VAL A 22 -7.49 28.97 21.34
C VAL A 22 -8.16 27.59 21.39
N SER A 23 -9.08 27.35 22.33
CA SER A 23 -9.81 26.07 22.40
C SER A 23 -10.77 25.85 21.22
N ILE A 24 -11.43 26.88 20.72
CA ILE A 24 -12.27 26.79 19.50
C ILE A 24 -11.39 26.51 18.27
N PHE A 25 -10.24 27.16 18.14
CA PHE A 25 -9.31 26.93 17.03
C PHE A 25 -8.68 25.52 17.07
N THR A 26 -8.30 25.02 18.24
CA THR A 26 -7.76 23.65 18.37
C THR A 26 -8.82 22.58 18.12
N LEU A 27 -10.05 22.76 18.60
CA LEU A 27 -11.17 21.86 18.31
C LEU A 27 -11.53 21.83 16.81
N ASN A 28 -11.52 22.98 16.13
CA ASN A 28 -11.73 23.04 14.68
C ASN A 28 -10.59 22.35 13.91
N TYR A 29 -9.33 22.54 14.31
CA TYR A 29 -8.19 21.87 13.68
C TYR A 29 -8.23 20.34 13.89
N PHE A 30 -8.62 19.90 15.09
CA PHE A 30 -8.78 18.47 15.40
C PHE A 30 -9.95 17.84 14.63
N ALA A 31 -11.05 18.58 14.45
CA ALA A 31 -12.18 18.15 13.62
C ALA A 31 -11.78 18.02 12.14
N ILE A 32 -11.06 19.00 11.57
CA ILE A 32 -10.54 18.92 10.20
C ILE A 32 -9.61 17.71 10.03
N SER A 33 -8.80 17.38 11.04
CA SER A 33 -7.92 16.20 11.03
C SER A 33 -8.70 14.87 11.03
N LEU A 34 -9.84 14.80 11.72
CA LEU A 34 -10.74 13.62 11.70
C LEU A 34 -11.52 13.48 10.38
N PHE A 35 -11.75 14.56 9.65
CA PHE A 35 -12.37 14.53 8.31
C PHE A 35 -11.36 14.28 7.18
N ALA A 36 -10.06 14.42 7.43
CA ALA A 36 -9.01 14.32 6.41
C ALA A 36 -8.41 12.91 6.23
N LEU A 37 -8.84 11.89 6.98
CA LEU A 37 -8.44 10.51 6.70
C LEU A 37 -9.58 9.51 6.86
N LYS A 38 -10.49 9.53 5.89
CA LYS A 38 -11.40 8.41 5.59
C LYS A 38 -11.04 7.85 4.22
N VAL A 39 -10.06 6.94 4.16
CA VAL A 39 -9.90 6.07 2.98
C VAL A 39 -11.00 5.02 3.06
N HIS A 40 -12.15 5.33 2.47
CA HIS A 40 -13.23 4.38 2.28
C HIS A 40 -13.00 3.69 0.92
N VAL A 41 -12.35 2.54 0.92
CA VAL A 41 -12.34 1.63 -0.23
C VAL A 41 -13.68 0.90 -0.20
N GLY A 42 -14.68 1.48 -0.85
CA GLY A 42 -16.05 0.95 -0.80
C GLY A 42 -17.04 1.86 -1.53
N GLY A 43 -16.91 2.00 -2.85
CA GLY A 43 -17.90 2.72 -3.63
C GLY A 43 -17.53 2.77 -5.11
N ASN A 44 -18.45 2.31 -5.95
CA ASN A 44 -18.38 2.36 -7.41
C ASN A 44 -18.52 3.81 -7.91
N THR A 45 -17.59 4.69 -7.52
CA THR A 45 -17.39 5.96 -8.19
C THR A 45 -16.83 5.63 -9.56
N GLY A 46 -17.47 6.07 -10.65
CA GLY A 46 -16.91 6.02 -12.01
C GLY A 46 -15.59 6.78 -12.19
N LEU A 47 -14.94 7.22 -11.10
CA LEU A 47 -13.50 7.36 -11.04
C LEU A 47 -12.89 5.97 -11.24
N SER A 48 -12.69 5.59 -12.50
CA SER A 48 -11.67 4.61 -12.83
C SER A 48 -10.38 5.20 -12.27
N LEU A 49 -10.01 4.81 -11.04
CA LEU A 49 -8.62 4.74 -10.66
C LEU A 49 -8.07 3.73 -11.66
N ALA A 50 -7.73 4.20 -12.86
CA ALA A 50 -7.05 3.41 -13.86
C ALA A 50 -5.86 2.89 -13.07
N LYS A 51 -5.94 1.61 -12.69
CA LYS A 51 -4.95 0.98 -11.84
C LYS A 51 -3.72 1.02 -12.73
N GLU A 52 -2.87 2.01 -12.50
CA GLU A 52 -1.68 2.23 -13.31
C GLU A 52 -0.93 0.91 -13.25
N CYS A 53 -0.95 0.22 -14.38
CA CYS A 53 -0.30 -1.05 -14.55
C CYS A 53 1.05 -0.80 -15.19
N SER A 54 2.02 -1.67 -14.88
CA SER A 54 3.38 -1.49 -15.37
C SER A 54 3.58 -2.22 -16.70
N ASN A 55 4.19 -1.53 -17.66
CA ASN A 55 4.78 -2.11 -18.86
C ASN A 55 6.32 -2.05 -18.83
N LYS A 56 6.91 -1.64 -17.70
CA LYS A 56 8.35 -1.41 -17.55
C LYS A 56 8.93 -2.25 -16.42
N CYS A 57 10.12 -2.80 -16.65
CA CYS A 57 10.89 -3.49 -15.62
C CYS A 57 11.52 -2.47 -14.67
N GLU A 58 10.93 -2.29 -13.49
CA GLU A 58 11.44 -1.40 -12.44
C GLU A 58 12.41 -2.14 -11.51
N SER A 59 13.31 -1.40 -10.88
CA SER A 59 14.23 -1.94 -9.85
C SER A 59 14.52 -0.88 -8.79
N SER A 60 13.45 -0.40 -8.16
CA SER A 60 13.48 0.70 -7.20
C SER A 60 13.08 0.25 -5.80
N PHE A 61 13.63 0.92 -4.77
CA PHE A 61 13.30 0.67 -3.37
C PHE A 61 13.46 -0.81 -2.94
N CYS A 62 14.52 -1.47 -3.43
CA CYS A 62 14.77 -2.92 -3.33
C CYS A 62 14.71 -3.52 -1.90
N LYS A 63 14.88 -2.69 -0.87
CA LYS A 63 14.91 -3.07 0.56
C LYS A 63 13.76 -2.45 1.38
N VAL A 64 12.87 -1.71 0.74
CA VAL A 64 11.83 -0.92 1.41
C VAL A 64 10.48 -1.51 1.02
N PRO A 65 9.95 -2.51 1.75
CA PRO A 65 8.77 -3.25 1.33
C PRO A 65 7.55 -2.39 0.95
N PRO A 66 7.21 -1.29 1.65
CA PRO A 66 6.11 -0.41 1.24
C PRO A 66 6.27 0.26 -0.13
N LEU A 67 7.50 0.44 -0.60
CA LEU A 67 7.82 1.20 -1.82
C LEU A 67 8.46 0.33 -2.91
N LEU A 68 8.80 -0.92 -2.61
CA LEU A 68 9.47 -1.85 -3.52
C LEU A 68 8.69 -1.96 -4.83
N ARG A 69 9.39 -1.68 -5.94
CA ARG A 69 8.93 -2.01 -7.30
C ARG A 69 10.05 -2.74 -8.02
N TYR A 70 9.83 -4.03 -8.23
CA TYR A 70 10.73 -4.91 -8.96
C TYR A 70 10.02 -5.56 -10.14
N GLY A 71 10.64 -5.54 -11.31
CA GLY A 71 10.02 -5.98 -12.55
C GLY A 71 8.73 -5.22 -12.83
N LYS A 72 7.71 -5.92 -13.33
CA LYS A 72 6.38 -5.35 -13.58
C LYS A 72 5.35 -5.72 -12.51
N TYR A 73 5.61 -6.74 -11.70
CA TYR A 73 4.61 -7.37 -10.84
C TYR A 73 4.99 -7.40 -9.36
N CYS A 74 6.26 -7.25 -8.98
CA CYS A 74 6.62 -7.29 -7.57
C CYS A 74 6.47 -5.91 -6.93
N GLY A 75 5.40 -5.71 -6.16
CA GLY A 75 5.20 -4.53 -5.32
C GLY A 75 3.82 -4.46 -4.69
N ILE A 76 3.65 -3.64 -3.65
CA ILE A 76 2.34 -3.44 -3.03
C ILE A 76 1.49 -2.53 -3.93
N LEU A 77 0.28 -2.98 -4.26
CA LEU A 77 -0.64 -2.27 -5.17
C LEU A 77 -0.01 -1.93 -6.53
N TYR A 78 0.98 -2.70 -6.95
CA TYR A 78 1.73 -2.54 -8.18
C TYR A 78 1.66 -3.85 -8.95
N SER A 79 1.29 -3.81 -10.23
CA SER A 79 1.17 -5.01 -11.07
C SER A 79 1.34 -4.66 -12.55
N GLY A 80 1.63 -5.65 -13.39
CA GLY A 80 1.85 -5.45 -14.82
C GLY A 80 0.55 -5.33 -15.61
N CYS A 81 0.63 -4.70 -16.78
CA CYS A 81 -0.54 -4.56 -17.65
C CYS A 81 -0.99 -5.90 -18.26
N PRO A 82 -2.26 -6.03 -18.67
CA PRO A 82 -2.74 -7.22 -19.38
C PRO A 82 -1.88 -7.55 -20.60
N GLY A 83 -1.41 -8.79 -20.68
CA GLY A 83 -0.57 -9.28 -21.78
C GLY A 83 0.93 -9.00 -21.64
N GLU A 84 1.35 -8.22 -20.65
CA GLU A 84 2.77 -8.02 -20.36
C GLU A 84 3.41 -9.33 -19.90
N LYS A 85 4.64 -9.57 -20.37
CA LYS A 85 5.46 -10.68 -19.87
C LYS A 85 6.27 -10.22 -18.65
N PRO A 86 6.50 -11.11 -17.67
CA PRO A 86 7.38 -10.82 -16.54
C PRO A 86 8.81 -10.57 -17.04
N CYS A 87 9.52 -9.74 -16.30
CA CYS A 87 10.89 -9.33 -16.63
C CYS A 87 11.91 -10.46 -16.42
N ASP A 88 11.69 -11.29 -15.40
CA ASP A 88 12.46 -12.49 -15.10
C ASP A 88 11.61 -13.50 -14.31
N GLU A 89 12.23 -14.60 -13.86
CA GLU A 89 11.56 -15.65 -13.11
C GLU A 89 11.06 -15.22 -11.71
N LEU A 90 11.70 -14.22 -11.09
CA LEU A 90 11.23 -13.68 -9.81
C LEU A 90 9.97 -12.82 -10.02
N ASP A 91 9.97 -11.99 -11.06
CA ASP A 91 8.82 -11.20 -11.47
C ASP A 91 7.64 -12.10 -11.91
N ALA A 92 7.93 -13.27 -12.50
CA ALA A 92 6.94 -14.29 -12.81
C ALA A 92 6.27 -14.88 -11.55
N CYS A 93 7.02 -15.04 -10.45
CA CYS A 93 6.44 -15.42 -9.15
C CYS A 93 5.42 -14.38 -8.67
N CYS A 94 5.75 -13.09 -8.78
CA CYS A 94 4.86 -12.00 -8.39
C CYS A 94 3.63 -11.90 -9.29
N MET A 95 3.80 -12.05 -10.61
CA MET A 95 2.68 -12.11 -11.56
C MET A 95 1.67 -13.21 -11.19
N LYS A 96 2.18 -14.40 -10.81
CA LYS A 96 1.33 -15.51 -10.37
C LYS A 96 0.66 -15.22 -9.03
N HIS A 97 1.34 -14.54 -8.11
CA HIS A 97 0.77 -14.11 -6.83
C HIS A 97 -0.37 -13.11 -7.03
N ASP A 98 -0.17 -12.07 -7.83
CA ASP A 98 -1.20 -11.08 -8.16
C ASP A 98 -2.45 -11.73 -8.76
N ALA A 99 -2.26 -12.66 -9.69
CA ALA A 99 -3.36 -13.42 -10.28
C ALA A 99 -4.09 -14.29 -9.23
N CYS A 100 -3.34 -14.91 -8.31
CA CYS A 100 -3.92 -15.68 -7.21
C CYS A 100 -4.76 -14.79 -6.27
N ILE A 101 -4.24 -13.61 -5.89
CA ILE A 101 -4.95 -12.64 -5.06
C ILE A 101 -6.23 -12.19 -5.75
N SER A 102 -6.18 -11.85 -7.03
CA SER A 102 -7.36 -11.48 -7.82
C SER A 102 -8.41 -12.60 -7.84
N ALA A 103 -7.98 -13.85 -7.98
CA ALA A 103 -8.88 -15.01 -7.94
C ALA A 103 -9.42 -15.34 -6.53
N ASN A 104 -8.77 -14.83 -5.47
CA ASN A 104 -9.14 -15.02 -4.07
C ASN A 104 -9.87 -13.80 -3.50
N ASN A 105 -10.76 -13.16 -4.28
CA ASN A 105 -11.53 -11.98 -3.86
C ASN A 105 -10.66 -10.81 -3.36
N ASN A 106 -9.48 -10.62 -3.94
CA ASN A 106 -8.49 -9.61 -3.52
C ASN A 106 -8.00 -9.79 -2.06
N ASN A 107 -8.07 -11.01 -1.51
CA ASN A 107 -7.61 -11.31 -0.16
C ASN A 107 -6.07 -11.43 -0.10
N TYR A 108 -5.38 -10.32 0.16
CA TYR A 108 -3.92 -10.28 0.38
C TYR A 108 -3.41 -11.12 1.56
N LEU A 109 -4.29 -11.59 2.44
CA LEU A 109 -3.96 -12.49 3.56
C LEU A 109 -4.24 -13.96 3.25
N SER A 110 -4.55 -14.30 2.00
CA SER A 110 -4.73 -15.68 1.56
C SER A 110 -3.45 -16.49 1.81
N GLU A 111 -3.53 -17.47 2.72
CA GLU A 111 -2.42 -18.36 3.04
C GLU A 111 -1.94 -19.12 1.80
N VAL A 112 -2.86 -19.58 0.95
CA VAL A 112 -2.57 -20.31 -0.29
C VAL A 112 -1.74 -19.44 -1.24
N CYS A 113 -2.13 -18.18 -1.46
CA CYS A 113 -1.39 -17.30 -2.36
C CYS A 113 -0.02 -16.93 -1.79
N ASN A 114 0.05 -16.58 -0.51
CA ASN A 114 1.28 -16.12 0.12
C ASN A 114 2.31 -17.25 0.28
N GLN A 115 1.89 -18.47 0.63
CA GLN A 115 2.77 -19.65 0.62
C GLN A 115 3.21 -20.04 -0.80
N GLY A 116 2.33 -19.90 -1.78
CA GLY A 116 2.67 -20.09 -3.19
C GLY A 116 3.78 -19.17 -3.65
N LEU A 117 3.74 -17.89 -3.26
CA LEU A 117 4.79 -16.91 -3.55
C LEU A 117 6.09 -17.27 -2.82
N LEU A 118 6.06 -17.56 -1.52
CA LEU A 118 7.24 -17.98 -0.74
C LEU A 118 7.95 -19.18 -1.40
N SER A 119 7.20 -20.20 -1.78
CA SER A 119 7.73 -21.40 -2.43
C SER A 119 8.34 -21.10 -3.81
N CYS A 120 7.76 -20.15 -4.55
CA CYS A 120 8.27 -19.72 -5.85
C CYS A 120 9.59 -18.95 -5.70
N VAL A 121 9.64 -18.00 -4.76
CA VAL A 121 10.85 -17.23 -4.43
C VAL A 121 11.98 -18.13 -3.97
N GLU A 122 11.70 -19.14 -3.15
CA GLU A 122 12.71 -20.12 -2.71
C GLU A 122 13.31 -20.89 -3.90
N ARG A 123 12.46 -21.37 -4.83
CA ARG A 123 12.93 -22.04 -6.05
C ARG A 123 13.78 -21.12 -6.93
N PHE A 124 13.39 -19.86 -7.08
CA PHE A 124 14.17 -18.86 -7.80
C PHE A 124 15.57 -18.69 -7.18
N LYS A 125 15.64 -18.53 -5.85
CA LYS A 125 16.93 -18.42 -5.12
C LYS A 125 17.80 -19.64 -5.33
N LYS A 126 17.22 -20.85 -5.21
CA LYS A 126 17.93 -22.12 -5.36
C LYS A 126 18.46 -22.34 -6.78
N ALA A 127 17.71 -21.90 -7.79
CA ALA A 127 18.10 -22.02 -9.19
C ALA A 127 19.25 -21.09 -9.58
N GLY A 128 19.54 -20.04 -8.81
CA GLY A 128 20.53 -19.02 -9.19
C GLY A 128 20.15 -18.31 -10.48
N SER A 129 18.84 -18.15 -10.75
CA SER A 129 18.31 -17.61 -11.99
C SER A 129 18.83 -16.19 -12.27
N LYS A 130 19.08 -15.90 -13.55
CA LYS A 130 19.52 -14.57 -13.98
C LYS A 130 18.37 -13.56 -13.84
N THR A 131 18.72 -12.31 -13.55
CA THR A 131 17.78 -11.18 -13.52
C THR A 131 17.75 -10.46 -14.87
N PHE A 132 16.76 -9.59 -15.06
CA PHE A 132 16.64 -8.81 -16.29
C PHE A 132 17.75 -7.76 -16.47
N LYS A 133 18.03 -7.40 -17.73
CA LYS A 133 19.07 -6.41 -18.08
C LYS A 133 18.71 -5.03 -17.51
N GLY A 134 19.68 -4.37 -16.87
CA GLY A 134 19.50 -3.04 -16.29
C GLY A 134 18.87 -3.02 -14.90
N ASN A 135 18.64 -4.19 -14.29
CA ASN A 135 18.25 -4.29 -12.89
C ASN A 135 19.32 -3.68 -11.97
N THR A 136 18.93 -2.73 -11.13
CA THR A 136 19.80 -2.09 -10.12
C THR A 136 19.64 -2.69 -8.72
N CYS A 137 18.70 -3.62 -8.52
CA CYS A 137 18.53 -4.34 -7.27
C CYS A 137 19.40 -5.60 -7.21
N ASP A 138 19.96 -5.88 -6.04
CA ASP A 138 20.43 -7.22 -5.71
C ASP A 138 19.23 -8.16 -5.55
N ALA A 139 19.28 -9.32 -6.20
CA ALA A 139 18.17 -10.28 -6.19
C ALA A 139 17.93 -10.89 -4.79
N ASN A 140 18.97 -11.05 -3.97
CA ASN A 140 18.79 -11.54 -2.60
C ASN A 140 18.08 -10.49 -1.74
N ASP A 141 18.42 -9.22 -1.91
CA ASP A 141 17.74 -8.13 -1.18
C ASP A 141 16.23 -8.09 -1.47
N VAL A 142 15.86 -8.23 -2.76
CA VAL A 142 14.45 -8.25 -3.18
C VAL A 142 13.74 -9.50 -2.64
N THR A 143 14.33 -10.69 -2.83
CA THR A 143 13.71 -11.96 -2.38
C THR A 143 13.59 -12.06 -0.86
N ASN A 144 14.53 -11.50 -0.11
CA ASN A 144 14.46 -11.42 1.35
C ASN A 144 13.36 -10.45 1.80
N THR A 145 13.24 -9.30 1.13
CA THR A 145 12.17 -8.32 1.39
C THR A 145 10.79 -8.92 1.12
N ILE A 146 10.62 -9.60 -0.01
CA ILE A 146 9.36 -10.29 -0.35
C ILE A 146 9.06 -11.37 0.69
N SER A 147 10.03 -12.22 1.01
CA SER A 147 9.84 -13.30 1.99
C SER A 147 9.46 -12.78 3.37
N LEU A 148 10.05 -11.67 3.82
CA LEU A 148 9.70 -11.04 5.10
C LEU A 148 8.22 -10.64 5.15
N VAL A 149 7.75 -9.92 4.13
CA VAL A 149 6.34 -9.46 4.08
C VAL A 149 5.39 -10.65 3.95
N MET A 150 5.71 -11.62 3.11
CA MET A 150 4.83 -12.78 2.90
C MET A 150 4.73 -13.67 4.15
N ASN A 151 5.82 -13.86 4.90
CA ASN A 151 5.76 -14.57 6.18
C ASN A 151 4.86 -13.84 7.19
N ALA A 152 4.96 -12.51 7.26
CA ALA A 152 4.07 -11.70 8.11
C ALA A 152 2.60 -11.80 7.65
N ALA A 153 2.34 -11.80 6.35
CA ALA A 153 0.99 -11.93 5.80
C ALA A 153 0.39 -13.33 6.05
N VAL A 154 1.17 -14.41 5.93
CA VAL A 154 0.75 -15.77 6.30
C VAL A 154 0.41 -15.84 7.79
N LEU A 155 1.27 -15.28 8.65
CA LEU A 155 1.03 -15.23 10.09
C LEU A 155 -0.28 -14.50 10.39
N ALA A 156 -0.45 -13.28 9.85
CA ALA A 156 -1.66 -12.48 10.03
C ALA A 156 -2.92 -13.21 9.52
N GLY A 157 -2.84 -13.84 8.34
CA GLY A 157 -3.94 -14.63 7.78
C GLY A 157 -4.39 -15.76 8.70
N ARG A 158 -3.44 -16.49 9.33
CA ARG A 158 -3.77 -17.54 10.29
C ARG A 158 -4.43 -17.03 11.56
N TYR A 159 -4.02 -15.85 12.05
CA TYR A 159 -4.62 -15.25 13.25
C TYR A 159 -6.01 -14.68 12.99
N ILE A 160 -6.25 -14.06 11.83
CA ILE A 160 -7.54 -13.43 11.49
C ILE A 160 -8.60 -14.48 11.16
N HIS A 161 -8.23 -15.58 10.50
CA HIS A 161 -9.15 -16.70 10.23
C HIS A 161 -9.32 -17.67 11.41
N LYS A 162 -8.59 -17.47 12.51
CA LYS A 162 -8.79 -18.29 13.71
C LYS A 162 -10.14 -17.93 14.32
N PRO A 163 -11.09 -18.88 14.48
CA PRO A 163 -12.31 -18.59 15.21
C PRO A 163 -11.95 -18.18 16.64
N SER A 164 -12.58 -17.12 17.14
CA SER A 164 -12.44 -16.67 18.52
C SER A 164 -13.03 -17.75 19.44
N ASN A 165 -12.18 -18.65 19.93
CA ASN A 165 -12.48 -19.54 21.04
C ASN A 165 -11.87 -18.98 22.32
#